data_AF-A0A1R1Y9H8-F1
#
_entry.id   AF-A0A1R1Y9H8-F1
#
_cell.length_a   1.000
_cell.length_b   1.000
_cell.length_c   1.000
_cell.angle_alpha   90.00
_cell.angle_beta   90.00
_cell.angle_gamma   90.00
#
_symmetry.space_group_name_H-M   'P 1'
#
loop_
_entity.id
_entity.type
_entity.pdbx_description
1 polymer ?
#
loop_
_entity_poly.entity_id
_entity_poly.type
_entity_poly.pdbx_seq_one_letter_code
_entity_poly.pdbx_strand_id
1 'polypeptide(L)'
;MLNNSKSLLPTDVYFDQNGIVKIQKKSADAKVESEPTIPASNDHLDLLKNRILINTPTSMTITSAIERLYPSYEIFPTTPIPKELHSLFLSFFNVFIEPESELKVDIHMSIIDEILEIVNSKEMFLGIFDDAREEVLELLYFGVFPRFLESNKNKTKVVLSSGNWFTRKYKYYMRKRRISKFS
;
A
#
# COMPACT_ATOMS: atom_id res chain seq x y z
N MET A 1 47.16 28.21 19.08
CA MET A 1 47.20 26.75 19.28
C MET A 1 45.80 26.19 19.04
N LEU A 2 45.68 25.28 18.08
CA LEU A 2 44.43 24.60 17.68
C LEU A 2 44.10 23.43 18.64
N ASN A 3 42.81 23.16 18.81
CA ASN A 3 42.20 21.83 19.01
C ASN A 3 40.78 21.91 18.40
N ASN A 4 40.50 21.43 17.18
CA ASN A 4 40.21 20.06 16.73
C ASN A 4 39.05 19.35 17.46
N SER A 5 37.86 19.38 16.86
CA SER A 5 36.87 18.30 16.91
C SER A 5 36.63 17.79 15.49
N LYS A 6 36.97 16.53 15.24
CA LYS A 6 36.79 15.83 13.95
C LYS A 6 35.44 15.11 13.95
N SER A 7 34.60 15.41 12.97
CA SER A 7 33.51 14.54 12.52
C SER A 7 34.07 13.49 11.55
N LEU A 8 33.60 12.25 11.69
CA LEU A 8 33.89 11.11 10.83
C LEU A 8 32.73 10.93 9.84
N LEU A 9 32.98 11.20 8.57
CA LEU A 9 32.28 10.59 7.43
C LEU A 9 33.31 10.37 6.33
N PRO A 10 33.39 9.17 5.71
CA PRO A 10 33.95 9.03 4.38
C PRO A 10 32.80 8.72 3.41
N THR A 11 32.37 9.75 2.67
CA THR A 11 31.60 9.60 1.43
C THR A 11 32.49 10.07 0.29
N ASP A 12 33.11 9.14 -0.41
CA ASP A 12 33.82 9.44 -1.66
C ASP A 12 32.98 8.94 -2.84
N VAL A 13 32.10 9.82 -3.32
CA VAL A 13 31.39 9.69 -4.61
C VAL A 13 31.70 10.97 -5.39
N TYR A 14 32.31 10.83 -6.56
CA TYR A 14 32.58 11.96 -7.46
C TYR A 14 31.92 11.74 -8.81
N PHE A 15 31.43 12.84 -9.39
CA PHE A 15 30.75 12.90 -10.68
C PHE A 15 31.71 13.42 -11.76
N ASP A 16 31.73 12.73 -12.90
CA ASP A 16 32.35 13.21 -14.14
C ASP A 16 31.31 14.05 -14.93
N GLN A 17 31.78 15.07 -15.66
CA GLN A 17 30.99 16.00 -16.47
C GLN A 17 30.18 15.35 -17.61
N ASN A 18 30.33 14.04 -17.86
CA ASN A 18 29.48 13.29 -18.80
C ASN A 18 28.45 12.36 -18.10
N GLY A 19 28.25 12.47 -16.79
CA GLY A 19 27.11 11.85 -16.09
C GLY A 19 27.14 10.32 -15.91
N ILE A 20 28.30 9.66 -16.10
CA ILE A 20 28.44 8.20 -15.90
C ILE A 20 29.13 7.91 -14.57
N VAL A 21 28.47 7.14 -13.69
CA VAL A 21 29.01 6.69 -12.40
C VAL A 21 30.00 5.53 -12.63
N LYS A 22 31.26 5.67 -12.18
CA LYS A 22 32.24 4.58 -12.16
C LYS A 22 32.59 4.20 -10.71
N ILE A 23 32.34 2.95 -10.35
CA ILE A 23 32.71 2.38 -9.05
C ILE A 23 33.99 1.55 -9.25
N GLN A 24 35.08 1.92 -8.58
CA GLN A 24 36.32 1.16 -8.61
C GLN A 24 36.30 0.11 -7.48
N LYS A 25 36.14 -1.17 -7.83
CA LYS A 25 36.34 -2.29 -6.88
C LYS A 25 37.82 -2.64 -6.82
N LYS A 26 38.41 -2.51 -5.63
CA LYS A 26 39.76 -3.01 -5.31
C LYS A 26 39.69 -4.54 -5.17
N SER A 27 40.52 -5.25 -5.93
CA SER A 27 40.71 -6.70 -5.88
C SER A 27 41.64 -7.10 -4.73
N ALA A 28 41.26 -8.15 -3.99
CA ALA A 28 42.14 -8.96 -3.17
C ALA A 28 41.61 -10.40 -3.13
N ASP A 29 42.53 -11.36 -3.14
CA ASP A 29 42.37 -12.73 -3.61
C ASP A 29 41.60 -13.71 -2.70
N ALA A 30 40.89 -14.62 -3.38
CA ALA A 30 40.67 -16.04 -3.13
C ALA A 30 40.34 -16.58 -1.72
N LYS A 31 39.10 -17.06 -1.57
CA LYS A 31 38.84 -18.44 -1.11
C LYS A 31 37.52 -18.97 -1.68
N VAL A 32 37.62 -20.04 -2.46
CA VAL A 32 36.50 -20.77 -3.07
C VAL A 32 35.83 -21.60 -1.98
N GLU A 33 34.60 -21.25 -1.65
CA GLU A 33 33.65 -22.13 -0.97
C GLU A 33 32.32 -21.99 -1.71
N SER A 34 31.93 -23.05 -2.40
CA SER A 34 30.79 -23.08 -3.32
C SER A 34 29.48 -22.96 -2.55
N GLU A 35 28.89 -21.76 -2.50
CA GLU A 35 27.49 -21.58 -2.15
C GLU A 35 26.59 -22.08 -3.29
N PRO A 36 25.51 -22.82 -3.00
CA PRO A 36 24.55 -23.23 -4.02
C PRO A 36 23.86 -21.99 -4.57
N THR A 37 24.18 -21.66 -5.82
CA THR A 37 23.48 -20.63 -6.59
C THR A 37 22.07 -21.14 -6.87
N ILE A 38 21.12 -20.82 -6.00
CA ILE A 38 19.71 -21.06 -6.25
C ILE A 38 19.32 -20.07 -7.36
N PRO A 39 18.90 -20.52 -8.55
CA PRO A 39 18.35 -19.60 -9.54
C PRO A 39 17.11 -19.00 -8.90
N ALA A 40 17.12 -17.69 -8.65
CA ALA A 40 15.94 -16.96 -8.22
C ALA A 40 14.91 -17.06 -9.35
N SER A 41 14.10 -18.12 -9.33
CA SER A 41 13.10 -18.37 -10.34
C SER A 41 12.08 -17.24 -10.29
N ASN A 42 11.72 -16.71 -11.46
CA ASN A 42 10.68 -15.69 -11.62
C ASN A 42 9.38 -16.08 -10.88
N ASP A 43 9.13 -17.37 -10.67
CA ASP A 43 8.04 -17.93 -9.88
C ASP A 43 7.93 -17.36 -8.45
N HIS A 44 9.05 -17.10 -7.78
CA HIS A 44 9.01 -16.53 -6.42
C HIS A 44 8.60 -15.05 -6.44
N LEU A 45 9.02 -14.32 -7.48
CA LEU A 45 8.63 -12.93 -7.68
C LEU A 45 7.13 -12.85 -8.01
N ASP A 46 6.61 -13.77 -8.83
CA ASP A 46 5.19 -13.82 -9.19
C ASP A 46 4.31 -14.22 -7.99
N LEU A 47 4.77 -15.14 -7.13
CA LEU A 47 4.08 -15.45 -5.88
C LEU A 47 4.06 -14.26 -4.91
N LEU A 48 5.14 -13.49 -4.83
CA LEU A 48 5.19 -12.26 -4.01
C LEU A 48 4.28 -11.17 -4.59
N LYS A 49 4.30 -10.94 -5.90
CA LYS A 49 3.38 -10.01 -6.59
C LYS A 49 1.93 -10.39 -6.35
N ASN A 50 1.59 -11.66 -6.54
CA ASN A 50 0.23 -12.16 -6.30
C ASN A 50 -0.19 -12.00 -4.83
N ARG A 51 0.71 -12.28 -3.87
CA ARG A 51 0.43 -12.05 -2.45
C ARG A 51 0.25 -10.57 -2.11
N ILE A 52 1.00 -9.68 -2.74
CA ILE A 52 0.84 -8.24 -2.54
C ILE A 52 -0.51 -7.83 -3.14
N LEU A 53 -0.76 -8.13 -4.42
CA LEU A 53 -2.00 -7.82 -5.14
C LEU A 53 -3.27 -8.32 -4.42
N ILE A 54 -3.25 -9.52 -3.84
CA ILE A 54 -4.41 -10.09 -3.12
C ILE A 54 -4.66 -9.39 -1.78
N ASN A 55 -3.63 -8.80 -1.16
CA ASN A 55 -3.73 -8.20 0.18
C ASN A 55 -3.72 -6.66 0.16
N THR A 56 -3.32 -6.02 -0.94
CA THR A 56 -3.47 -4.58 -1.11
C THR A 56 -4.92 -4.26 -1.46
N PRO A 57 -5.63 -3.46 -0.65
CA PRO A 57 -6.93 -2.96 -1.05
C PRO A 57 -6.76 -2.13 -2.31
N THR A 58 -7.34 -2.58 -3.43
CA THR A 58 -7.36 -1.79 -4.65
C THR A 58 -8.40 -0.69 -4.48
N SER A 59 -7.95 0.54 -4.28
CA SER A 59 -8.82 1.70 -4.47
C SER A 59 -8.89 2.00 -5.96
N MET A 60 -10.09 2.01 -6.53
CA MET A 60 -10.31 2.25 -7.96
C MET A 60 -11.20 3.48 -8.11
N THR A 61 -10.82 4.38 -9.01
CA THR A 61 -11.61 5.57 -9.34
C THR A 61 -12.83 5.18 -10.18
N ILE A 62 -13.84 6.05 -10.27
CA ILE A 62 -14.98 5.82 -11.16
C ILE A 62 -14.50 5.70 -12.61
N THR A 63 -13.62 6.60 -13.04
CA THR A 63 -13.01 6.59 -14.38
C THR A 63 -12.30 5.27 -14.67
N SER A 64 -11.43 4.80 -13.76
CA SER A 64 -10.70 3.54 -13.92
C SER A 64 -11.62 2.32 -13.92
N ALA A 65 -12.71 2.36 -13.16
CA ALA A 65 -13.71 1.30 -13.17
C ALA A 65 -14.38 1.17 -14.54
N ILE A 66 -14.75 2.30 -15.14
CA ILE A 66 -15.46 2.31 -16.43
C ILE A 66 -14.49 1.95 -17.56
N GLU A 67 -13.26 2.47 -17.54
CA GLU A 67 -12.21 2.11 -18.51
C GLU A 67 -11.97 0.58 -18.52
N ARG A 68 -11.95 -0.05 -17.34
CA ARG A 68 -11.83 -1.51 -17.23
C ARG A 68 -13.02 -2.26 -17.81
N LEU A 69 -14.23 -1.73 -17.67
CA LEU A 69 -15.46 -2.36 -18.18
C LEU A 69 -15.65 -2.15 -19.68
N TYR A 70 -15.20 -1.00 -20.20
CA TYR A 70 -15.38 -0.58 -21.58
C TYR A 70 -14.05 -0.10 -22.19
N PRO A 71 -13.08 -1.00 -22.41
CA PRO A 71 -11.72 -0.63 -22.81
C PRO A 71 -11.61 -0.01 -24.20
N SER A 72 -12.68 -0.04 -24.99
CA SER A 72 -12.74 0.58 -26.32
C SER A 72 -13.20 2.05 -26.29
N TYR A 73 -13.54 2.58 -25.13
CA TYR A 73 -14.01 3.96 -24.96
C TYR A 73 -12.96 4.79 -24.21
N GLU A 74 -12.68 5.98 -24.72
CA GLU A 74 -11.84 6.95 -24.04
C GLU A 74 -12.68 7.73 -23.02
N ILE A 75 -12.36 7.55 -21.74
CA ILE A 75 -13.06 8.17 -20.62
C ILE A 75 -12.03 8.88 -19.75
N PHE A 76 -12.32 10.12 -19.41
CA PHE A 76 -11.44 10.97 -18.64
C PHE A 76 -12.12 11.39 -17.33
N PRO A 77 -11.36 11.76 -16.28
CA PRO A 77 -11.94 12.30 -15.06
C PRO A 77 -12.82 13.54 -15.31
N THR A 78 -12.47 14.33 -16.32
CA THR A 78 -13.22 15.53 -16.77
C THR A 78 -14.45 15.20 -17.62
N THR A 79 -14.72 13.93 -17.91
CA THR A 79 -15.91 13.53 -18.67
C THR A 79 -17.17 13.90 -17.86
N PRO A 80 -18.13 14.64 -18.46
CA PRO A 80 -19.32 15.08 -17.76
C PRO A 80 -20.20 13.89 -17.37
N ILE A 81 -20.84 14.00 -16.20
CA ILE A 81 -21.72 12.94 -15.70
C ILE A 81 -23.10 13.05 -16.38
N PRO A 82 -23.72 11.92 -16.79
CA PRO A 82 -25.11 11.89 -17.24
C PRO A 82 -26.07 12.51 -16.22
N LYS A 83 -27.07 13.27 -16.69
CA LYS A 83 -28.01 14.02 -15.83
C LYS A 83 -28.75 13.12 -14.84
N GLU A 84 -29.00 11.87 -15.23
CA GLU A 84 -29.67 10.86 -14.42
C GLU A 84 -28.89 10.52 -13.15
N LEU A 85 -27.56 10.65 -13.18
CA LEU A 85 -26.68 10.35 -12.04
C LEU A 85 -26.38 11.58 -11.18
N HIS A 86 -26.81 12.79 -11.57
CA HIS A 86 -26.54 14.02 -10.80
C HIS A 86 -27.08 13.92 -9.37
N SER A 87 -28.28 13.37 -9.19
CA SER A 87 -28.89 13.18 -7.87
C SER A 87 -28.05 12.28 -6.95
N LEU A 88 -27.41 11.24 -7.51
CA LEU A 88 -26.54 10.35 -6.77
C LEU A 88 -25.27 11.06 -6.31
N PHE A 89 -24.64 11.84 -7.19
CA PHE A 89 -23.44 12.62 -6.87
C PHE A 89 -23.74 13.70 -5.82
N LEU A 90 -24.87 14.40 -5.95
CA LEU A 90 -25.32 15.37 -4.96
C LEU A 90 -25.61 14.72 -3.60
N SER A 91 -26.27 13.56 -3.59
CA SER A 91 -26.51 12.83 -2.35
C SER A 91 -25.20 12.41 -1.68
N PHE A 92 -24.19 12.01 -2.45
CA PHE A 92 -22.88 11.67 -1.90
C PHE A 92 -22.19 12.90 -1.31
N PHE A 93 -22.19 14.02 -2.04
CA PHE A 93 -21.65 15.29 -1.58
C PHE A 93 -22.30 15.74 -0.26
N ASN A 94 -23.63 15.81 -0.18
CA ASN A 94 -24.36 16.25 1.00
C ASN A 94 -24.09 15.39 2.25
N VAL A 95 -23.77 14.10 2.06
CA VAL A 95 -23.55 13.19 3.18
C VAL A 95 -22.10 13.21 3.67
N PHE A 96 -21.13 13.26 2.75
CA PHE A 96 -19.73 13.02 3.11
C PHE A 96 -18.80 14.21 2.92
N ILE A 97 -19.17 15.19 2.10
CA ILE A 97 -18.29 16.31 1.73
C ILE A 97 -18.80 17.64 2.30
N GLU A 98 -20.12 17.83 2.34
CA GLU A 98 -20.73 19.08 2.82
C GLU A 98 -20.25 19.43 4.25
N PRO A 99 -19.72 20.65 4.49
CA PRO A 99 -19.11 21.03 5.76
C PRO A 99 -20.03 20.94 6.98
N GLU A 100 -21.33 21.07 6.77
CA GLU A 100 -22.35 21.02 7.83
C GLU A 100 -22.93 19.62 8.01
N SER A 101 -22.47 18.64 7.23
CA SER A 101 -22.97 17.27 7.29
C SER A 101 -22.48 16.53 8.53
N GLU A 102 -23.37 15.74 9.13
CA GLU A 102 -23.05 14.91 10.31
C GLU A 102 -21.99 13.84 10.02
N LEU A 103 -21.93 13.37 8.77
CA LEU A 103 -21.02 12.29 8.34
C LEU A 103 -19.87 12.82 7.46
N LYS A 104 -19.59 14.13 7.53
CA LYS A 104 -18.49 14.72 6.76
C LYS A 104 -17.17 14.04 7.10
N VAL A 105 -16.38 13.79 6.06
CA VAL A 105 -15.03 13.24 6.22
C VAL A 105 -14.05 14.38 6.49
N ASP A 106 -13.02 14.10 7.28
CA ASP A 106 -12.01 15.09 7.69
C ASP A 106 -10.96 15.29 6.60
N ILE A 107 -11.32 15.98 5.52
CA ILE A 107 -10.44 16.29 4.37
C ILE A 107 -10.11 17.79 4.30
N HIS A 108 -9.06 18.15 3.57
CA HIS A 108 -8.57 19.51 3.49
C HIS A 108 -9.61 20.46 2.86
N MET A 109 -9.76 21.66 3.45
CA MET A 109 -10.79 22.62 3.04
C MET A 109 -10.67 23.03 1.57
N SER A 110 -9.45 23.12 1.02
CA SER A 110 -9.29 23.49 -0.40
C SER A 110 -9.95 22.49 -1.36
N ILE A 111 -9.96 21.20 -1.02
CA ILE A 111 -10.62 20.17 -1.83
C ILE A 111 -12.14 20.31 -1.71
N ILE A 112 -12.63 20.62 -0.50
CA ILE A 112 -14.07 20.88 -0.29
C ILE A 112 -14.53 22.10 -1.09
N ASP A 113 -13.77 23.19 -1.05
CA ASP A 113 -14.07 24.43 -1.77
C ASP A 113 -14.14 24.20 -3.29
N GLU A 114 -13.19 23.45 -3.85
CA GLU A 114 -13.17 23.09 -5.26
C GLU A 114 -14.40 22.26 -5.66
N ILE A 115 -14.71 21.21 -4.89
CA ILE A 115 -15.89 20.37 -5.12
C ILE A 115 -17.17 21.22 -5.04
N LEU A 116 -17.26 22.11 -4.04
CA LEU A 116 -18.42 22.96 -3.82
C LEU A 116 -18.64 23.93 -4.98
N GLU A 117 -17.57 24.50 -5.54
CA GLU A 117 -17.64 25.35 -6.75
C GLU A 117 -18.21 24.58 -7.94
N ILE A 118 -17.73 23.36 -8.18
CA ILE A 118 -18.19 22.50 -9.28
C ILE A 118 -19.64 22.04 -9.08
N VAL A 119 -20.03 21.69 -7.85
CA VAL A 119 -21.41 21.31 -7.53
C VAL A 119 -22.36 22.49 -7.77
N ASN A 120 -21.96 23.70 -7.37
CA ASN A 120 -22.76 24.90 -7.57
C ASN A 120 -22.89 25.33 -9.03
N SER A 121 -21.87 25.06 -9.86
CA SER A 121 -21.94 25.31 -11.31
C SER A 121 -22.87 24.34 -12.06
N LYS A 122 -23.22 23.20 -11.43
CA LYS A 122 -24.00 22.08 -12.00
C LYS A 122 -23.31 21.35 -13.16
N GLU A 123 -22.02 21.61 -13.38
CA GLU A 123 -21.20 20.96 -14.40
C GLU A 123 -20.30 19.88 -13.77
N MET A 124 -20.93 18.87 -13.17
CA MET A 124 -20.21 17.79 -12.49
C MET A 124 -19.62 16.77 -13.48
N PHE A 125 -18.44 16.27 -13.15
CA PHE A 125 -17.65 15.32 -13.94
C PHE A 125 -17.24 14.08 -13.12
N LEU A 126 -16.92 12.98 -13.80
CA LEU A 126 -16.72 11.66 -13.17
C LEU A 126 -15.68 11.66 -12.03
N GLY A 127 -14.62 12.47 -12.19
CA GLY A 127 -13.51 12.58 -11.25
C GLY A 127 -13.67 13.65 -10.16
N ILE A 128 -14.87 14.24 -9.98
CA ILE A 128 -15.08 15.33 -9.00
C ILE A 128 -14.66 14.99 -7.57
N PHE A 129 -14.65 13.70 -7.19
CA PHE A 129 -14.26 13.25 -5.84
C PHE A 129 -12.89 12.56 -5.80
N ASP A 130 -12.08 12.63 -6.86
CA ASP A 130 -10.83 11.86 -6.94
C ASP A 130 -9.79 12.32 -5.89
N ASP A 131 -9.64 13.63 -5.68
CA ASP A 131 -8.70 14.16 -4.67
C ASP A 131 -9.18 13.89 -3.25
N ALA A 132 -10.48 14.08 -2.99
CA ALA A 132 -11.10 13.72 -1.72
C ALA A 132 -10.92 12.22 -1.41
N ARG A 133 -11.04 11.35 -2.42
CA ARG A 133 -10.78 9.91 -2.24
C ARG A 133 -9.35 9.66 -1.79
N GLU A 134 -8.35 10.27 -2.43
CA GLU A 134 -6.95 10.05 -2.08
C GLU A 134 -6.65 10.48 -0.64
N GLU A 135 -7.14 11.65 -0.21
CA GLU A 135 -6.93 12.10 1.17
C GLU A 135 -7.62 11.17 2.19
N VAL A 136 -8.83 10.68 1.89
CA VAL A 136 -9.50 9.70 2.75
C VAL A 136 -8.71 8.39 2.82
N LEU A 137 -8.10 7.93 1.72
CA LEU A 137 -7.25 6.73 1.75
C LEU A 137 -6.01 6.93 2.61
N GLU A 138 -5.38 8.11 2.55
CA GLU A 138 -4.25 8.44 3.41
C GLU A 138 -4.65 8.42 4.90
N LEU A 139 -5.79 9.03 5.25
CA LEU A 139 -6.32 9.03 6.61
C LEU A 139 -6.64 7.61 7.10
N LEU A 140 -7.23 6.77 6.24
CA LEU A 140 -7.48 5.38 6.55
C LEU A 140 -6.18 4.60 6.76
N TYR A 141 -5.18 4.81 5.89
CA TYR A 141 -3.94 4.05 5.91
C TYR A 141 -3.03 4.45 7.08
N PHE A 142 -2.87 5.75 7.36
CA PHE A 142 -2.00 6.24 8.41
C PHE A 142 -2.69 6.38 9.77
N GLY A 143 -4.01 6.64 9.78
CA GLY A 143 -4.78 6.85 11.01
C GLY A 143 -5.50 5.60 11.50
N VAL A 144 -6.41 5.07 10.68
CA VAL A 144 -7.35 4.02 11.11
C VAL A 144 -6.72 2.63 11.08
N PHE A 145 -5.98 2.30 10.02
CA PHE A 145 -5.46 0.97 9.78
C PHE A 145 -4.45 0.50 10.87
N PRO A 146 -3.50 1.31 11.36
CA PRO A 146 -2.58 0.87 12.42
C PRO A 146 -3.33 0.56 13.72
N ARG A 147 -4.30 1.40 14.09
CA ARG A 147 -5.15 1.22 15.28
C ARG A 147 -6.02 -0.02 15.16
N PHE A 148 -6.56 -0.28 13.98
CA PHE A 148 -7.29 -1.51 13.67
C PHE A 148 -6.40 -2.73 13.86
N LEU A 149 -5.17 -2.71 13.31
CA LEU A 149 -4.22 -3.80 13.50
C LEU A 149 -3.90 -4.01 14.98
N GLU A 150 -3.63 -2.95 15.75
CA GLU A 150 -3.35 -3.04 17.19
C GLU A 150 -4.51 -3.63 17.99
N SER A 151 -5.71 -3.16 17.75
CA SER A 151 -6.93 -3.65 18.40
C SER A 151 -7.18 -5.13 18.10
N ASN A 152 -6.71 -5.61 16.95
CA ASN A 152 -6.88 -6.99 16.51
C ASN A 152 -5.66 -7.91 16.76
N LYS A 153 -4.49 -7.37 17.13
CA LYS A 153 -3.32 -8.18 17.55
C LYS A 153 -3.65 -9.13 18.71
N ASN A 154 -4.57 -8.74 19.59
CA ASN A 154 -5.00 -9.56 20.72
C ASN A 154 -6.10 -10.56 20.37
N LYS A 155 -6.90 -10.30 19.33
CA LYS A 155 -7.97 -11.20 18.84
C LYS A 155 -7.41 -12.28 17.90
N THR A 156 -6.41 -11.95 17.09
CA THR A 156 -5.74 -12.90 16.17
C THR A 156 -4.80 -13.87 16.89
N LYS A 157 -4.29 -13.52 18.08
CA LYS A 157 -3.62 -14.49 18.96
C LYS A 157 -4.54 -15.63 19.39
N VAL A 158 -5.85 -15.41 19.52
CA VAL A 158 -6.81 -16.47 19.92
C VAL A 158 -7.10 -17.44 18.77
N VAL A 159 -6.98 -17.01 17.50
CA VAL A 159 -7.22 -17.89 16.34
C VAL A 159 -6.01 -18.76 15.99
N LEU A 160 -4.78 -18.33 16.31
CA LEU A 160 -3.57 -19.14 16.11
C LEU A 160 -3.04 -19.82 17.39
N SER A 161 -3.51 -19.42 18.57
CA SER A 161 -3.12 -20.04 19.84
C SER A 161 -4.33 -20.62 20.56
N SER A 162 -4.30 -21.95 20.71
CA SER A 162 -4.95 -22.78 21.74
C SER A 162 -6.27 -23.52 21.44
N GLY A 163 -6.68 -23.71 20.18
CA GLY A 163 -7.97 -24.39 19.91
C GLY A 163 -7.99 -25.66 19.06
N ASN A 164 -7.06 -25.88 18.12
CA ASN A 164 -7.30 -26.90 17.09
C ASN A 164 -6.83 -28.29 17.53
N TRP A 165 -7.75 -29.24 17.80
CA TRP A 165 -7.47 -30.63 18.21
C TRP A 165 -6.40 -31.30 17.32
N PHE A 166 -6.43 -31.04 16.02
CA PHE A 166 -5.46 -31.55 15.07
C PHE A 166 -4.01 -31.18 15.42
N THR A 167 -3.76 -29.97 15.94
CA THR A 167 -2.40 -29.54 16.33
C THR A 167 -1.91 -30.20 17.63
N ARG A 168 -2.83 -30.55 18.55
CA ARG A 168 -2.49 -31.32 19.77
C ARG A 168 -2.12 -32.77 19.42
N LYS A 169 -2.88 -33.41 18.54
CA LYS A 169 -2.61 -34.79 18.10
C LYS A 169 -1.30 -34.87 17.31
N TYR A 170 -1.03 -33.89 16.45
CA TYR A 170 0.23 -33.79 15.71
C TYR A 170 1.44 -33.54 16.61
N LYS A 171 1.35 -32.61 17.58
CA LYS A 171 2.42 -32.40 18.57
C LYS A 171 2.68 -33.65 19.42
N TYR A 172 1.64 -34.37 19.82
CA TYR A 172 1.76 -35.64 20.55
C TYR A 172 2.46 -36.72 19.71
N TYR A 173 2.07 -36.89 18.43
CA TYR A 173 2.69 -37.83 17.51
C TYR A 173 4.19 -37.52 17.30
N MET A 174 4.53 -36.25 17.07
CA MET A 174 5.92 -35.82 16.89
C MET A 174 6.78 -36.00 18.14
N ARG A 175 6.18 -35.90 19.34
CA ARG A 175 6.89 -36.14 20.62
C ARG A 175 7.18 -37.62 20.84
N LYS A 176 6.24 -38.53 20.54
CA LYS A 176 6.47 -39.99 20.58
C LYS A 176 7.55 -40.43 19.59
N ARG A 177 7.60 -39.85 18.40
CA ARG A 177 8.56 -40.19 17.35
C ARG A 177 10.01 -39.78 17.67
N ARG A 178 10.22 -38.81 18.57
CA ARG A 178 11.57 -38.46 19.04
C ARG A 178 12.08 -39.41 20.12
N ILE A 179 11.18 -39.95 20.93
CA ILE A 179 11.53 -40.86 22.03
C ILE A 179 11.86 -42.26 21.48
N SER A 180 11.22 -42.68 20.39
CA SER A 180 11.49 -43.97 19.73
C SER A 180 12.79 -44.03 18.90
N LYS A 181 13.58 -42.96 18.87
CA LYS A 181 14.89 -42.92 18.19
C LYS A 181 16.07 -43.03 19.18
N PHE A 182 15.78 -43.17 20.47
CA PHE A 182 16.76 -43.27 21.54
C PHE A 182 16.60 -44.54 22.40
N SER A 183 15.82 -45.52 21.94
CA SER A 183 15.77 -46.89 22.48
C SER A 183 16.16 -47.87 21.39
#